data_AF-A0A061D996-F1
#
_entry.id   AF-A0A061D996-F1
#
_cell.length_a   1.000
_cell.length_b   1.000
_cell.length_c   1.000
_cell.angle_alpha   90.00
_cell.angle_beta   90.00
_cell.angle_gamma   90.00
#
_symmetry.space_group_name_H-M   'P 1'
#
loop_
_entity.id
_entity.type
_entity.pdbx_description
1 polymer ?
#
loop_
_entity_poly.entity_id
_entity_poly.type
_entity_poly.pdbx_seq_one_letter_code
_entity_poly.pdbx_strand_id
1 'polypeptide(L)'
;MATIRALFARSRALRSAAGGSGSSTQTWLNLGAFATGGDAKQEACWTDLKNAELAVSNTVEAAQRQPDVVDWDRWEGLIAHKDILRHMKQTYDANIAMIEKAAAAEGDSSHLESHWELYEAARQNCKQATRTVNKIVADGSKALWLSQNNPPVWKVDTNEWLESDQYWQAFVEKHGMYSQSGDAPDPEAPAVVEANKASWNSRMVKFNERTDTPMLYEYMHHLPAWEYYDINRKQFFEHMSYFLLRTGDDFRHFPDLPPWQWLTHLEDQRFKEFAVTQRRREKRQLERVARFEPDDFGTGEEHTGEETHMAMLTSEKHAAEQTLANLMGNFCFLCDPLVPVQSRFQLQYILSKCGHDKNGGARVLSLGDDVNALFVLPAGAAVDAPMASPLECFHNMMEHYRILGMRINPSYATRVENQVELIHQRGPNWLKLKNETVLESYLRRMRRDDPLRADFEDYAQQLRERIAGAKELPPEEWERAIASVEERAMEDALAVRKMEGAKHDKNAHKLAEMDLQQLIDDGHLLVVDPATGATVTNAGEVAAALK
;
A
#
# COMPACT_ATOMS: atom_id res chain seq x y z
N MET A 1 -58.56 55.61 10.13
CA MET A 1 -57.64 56.46 9.33
C MET A 1 -56.52 57.18 10.12
N ALA A 2 -56.50 57.18 11.45
CA ALA A 2 -55.41 57.79 12.24
C ALA A 2 -54.22 56.83 12.53
N THR A 3 -54.44 55.52 12.43
CA THR A 3 -53.49 54.44 12.80
C THR A 3 -52.39 54.17 11.77
N ILE A 4 -52.60 54.49 10.49
CA ILE A 4 -51.56 54.31 9.44
C ILE A 4 -50.47 55.40 9.55
N ARG A 5 -50.78 56.57 10.13
CA ARG A 5 -49.82 57.68 10.25
C ARG A 5 -48.73 57.45 11.30
N ALA A 6 -49.00 56.68 12.36
CA ALA A 6 -48.02 56.41 13.42
C ALA A 6 -46.90 55.43 12.98
N LEU A 7 -47.26 54.38 12.23
CA LEU A 7 -46.30 53.45 11.61
C LEU A 7 -45.46 54.11 10.52
N PHE A 8 -46.04 55.06 9.77
CA PHE A 8 -45.29 55.88 8.81
C PHE A 8 -44.33 56.88 9.49
N ALA A 9 -44.66 57.40 10.67
CA ALA A 9 -43.81 58.34 11.40
C ALA A 9 -42.55 57.68 11.97
N ARG A 10 -42.66 56.46 12.54
CA ARG A 10 -41.48 55.72 13.03
C ARG A 10 -40.58 55.20 11.92
N SER A 11 -41.14 54.78 10.78
CA SER A 11 -40.33 54.41 9.60
C SER A 11 -39.68 55.63 8.90
N ARG A 12 -40.18 56.86 9.13
CA ARG A 12 -39.54 58.10 8.69
C ARG A 12 -38.41 58.53 9.61
N ALA A 13 -38.55 58.38 10.93
CA ALA A 13 -37.49 58.70 11.89
C ALA A 13 -36.26 57.78 11.71
N LEU A 14 -36.48 56.50 11.40
CA LEU A 14 -35.42 55.56 11.02
C LEU A 14 -34.78 55.89 9.65
N ARG A 15 -35.52 56.50 8.72
CA ARG A 15 -35.01 56.95 7.42
C ARG A 15 -34.30 58.31 7.46
N SER A 16 -34.60 59.18 8.44
CA SER A 16 -33.95 60.49 8.57
C SER A 16 -32.64 60.47 9.36
N ALA A 17 -32.41 59.45 10.19
CA ALA A 17 -31.14 59.29 10.92
C ALA A 17 -29.97 58.80 10.04
N ALA A 18 -30.27 58.34 8.82
CA ALA A 18 -29.29 57.86 7.85
C ALA A 18 -29.54 58.50 6.47
N GLY A 19 -29.11 59.74 6.27
CA GLY A 19 -29.08 60.29 4.91
C GLY A 19 -28.85 61.78 4.79
N GLY A 20 -27.57 62.16 4.71
CA GLY A 20 -27.16 63.34 3.95
C GLY A 20 -27.17 63.02 2.46
N SER A 21 -28.09 63.67 1.75
CA SER A 21 -28.17 63.98 0.30
C SER A 21 -28.06 62.85 -0.75
N GLY A 22 -29.13 62.71 -1.54
CA GLY A 22 -29.03 62.41 -2.98
C GLY A 22 -29.80 61.17 -3.47
N SER A 23 -31.06 61.34 -3.85
CA SER A 23 -31.75 60.64 -4.94
C SER A 23 -31.37 59.15 -5.20
N SER A 24 -32.00 58.21 -4.49
CA SER A 24 -32.51 56.95 -5.07
C SER A 24 -33.27 56.15 -4.01
N THR A 25 -34.57 55.98 -4.23
CA THR A 25 -35.38 55.00 -3.51
C THR A 25 -35.02 53.59 -4.03
N GLN A 26 -34.06 52.93 -3.36
CA GLN A 26 -33.77 51.47 -3.24
C GLN A 26 -32.25 51.23 -3.13
N THR A 27 -31.65 51.44 -1.94
CA THR A 27 -30.19 51.38 -1.74
C THR A 27 -29.64 50.00 -1.35
N TRP A 28 -30.43 49.10 -0.75
CA TRP A 28 -29.94 47.78 -0.30
C TRP A 28 -30.31 46.63 -1.26
N LEU A 29 -31.34 46.78 -2.08
CA LEU A 29 -31.79 45.73 -3.03
C LEU A 29 -30.77 45.46 -4.15
N ASN A 30 -29.90 46.43 -4.45
CA ASN A 30 -28.81 46.27 -5.41
C ASN A 30 -27.57 45.55 -4.85
N LEU A 31 -27.59 45.11 -3.58
CA LEU A 31 -26.50 44.36 -2.97
C LEU A 31 -26.40 42.92 -3.47
N GLY A 32 -27.39 42.43 -4.21
CA GLY A 32 -27.41 41.06 -4.74
C GLY A 32 -26.19 40.72 -5.58
N ALA A 33 -25.66 41.67 -6.36
CA ALA A 33 -24.47 41.48 -7.17
C ALA A 33 -23.20 41.16 -6.35
N PHE A 34 -23.18 41.52 -5.05
CA PHE A 34 -22.07 41.23 -4.14
C PHE A 34 -22.31 39.98 -3.28
N ALA A 35 -23.54 39.45 -3.26
CA ALA A 35 -23.93 38.25 -2.52
C ALA A 35 -23.89 36.99 -3.41
N THR A 36 -24.08 37.13 -4.72
CA THR A 36 -24.02 36.03 -5.69
C THR A 36 -22.62 35.89 -6.27
N GLY A 37 -22.02 34.71 -6.20
CA GLY A 37 -20.76 34.39 -6.90
C GLY A 37 -19.64 33.75 -6.07
N GLY A 38 -19.89 33.32 -4.82
CA GLY A 38 -18.85 32.68 -3.99
C GLY A 38 -19.34 31.58 -3.06
N ASP A 39 -20.24 31.90 -2.13
CA ASP A 39 -20.72 30.96 -1.10
C ASP A 39 -22.22 30.66 -1.26
N ALA A 40 -22.54 29.40 -1.53
CA ALA A 40 -23.91 28.92 -1.72
C ALA A 40 -24.83 29.20 -0.51
N LYS A 41 -24.27 29.27 0.71
CA LYS A 41 -25.04 29.61 1.92
C LYS A 41 -25.42 31.09 1.96
N GLN A 42 -24.52 31.98 1.54
CA GLN A 42 -24.80 33.42 1.47
C GLN A 42 -25.83 33.74 0.39
N GLU A 43 -25.75 33.04 -0.74
CA GLU A 43 -26.71 33.16 -1.83
C GLU A 43 -28.12 32.70 -1.40
N ALA A 44 -28.23 31.57 -0.68
CA ALA A 44 -29.50 31.09 -0.12
C ALA A 44 -30.09 32.07 0.92
N CYS A 45 -29.27 32.60 1.84
CA CYS A 45 -29.72 33.60 2.81
C CYS A 45 -30.21 34.89 2.14
N TRP A 46 -29.57 35.30 1.03
CA TRP A 46 -29.96 36.48 0.26
C TRP A 46 -31.29 36.28 -0.48
N THR A 47 -31.51 35.10 -1.08
CA THR A 47 -32.79 34.77 -1.75
C THR A 47 -33.94 34.69 -0.75
N ASP A 48 -33.73 34.10 0.43
CA ASP A 48 -34.73 34.03 1.49
C ASP A 48 -35.15 35.43 1.98
N LEU A 49 -34.17 36.33 2.19
CA LEU A 49 -34.44 37.70 2.60
C LEU A 49 -35.23 38.49 1.54
N LYS A 50 -34.92 38.30 0.26
CA LYS A 50 -35.66 38.90 -0.85
C LYS A 50 -37.09 38.38 -0.95
N ASN A 51 -37.28 37.07 -0.77
CA ASN A 51 -38.61 36.45 -0.80
C ASN A 51 -39.48 36.93 0.38
N ALA A 52 -38.89 37.06 1.57
CA ALA A 52 -39.58 37.60 2.74
C ALA A 52 -40.01 39.06 2.55
N GLU A 53 -39.14 39.91 1.99
CA GLU A 53 -39.47 41.31 1.69
C GLU A 53 -40.58 41.43 0.65
N LEU A 54 -40.52 40.64 -0.43
CA LEU A 54 -41.58 40.59 -1.44
C LEU A 54 -42.92 40.16 -0.84
N ALA A 55 -42.92 39.16 0.05
CA ALA A 55 -44.13 38.74 0.76
C ALA A 55 -44.69 39.84 1.66
N VAL A 56 -43.84 40.59 2.37
CA VAL A 56 -44.26 41.74 3.19
C VAL A 56 -44.80 42.87 2.32
N SER A 57 -44.13 43.22 1.22
CA SER A 57 -44.59 44.28 0.32
C SER A 57 -45.94 43.93 -0.29
N ASN A 58 -46.11 42.70 -0.79
CA ASN A 58 -47.36 42.22 -1.36
C ASN A 58 -48.51 42.20 -0.34
N THR A 59 -48.24 41.79 0.91
CA THR A 59 -49.26 41.79 1.98
C THR A 59 -49.65 43.21 2.39
N VAL A 60 -48.70 44.14 2.48
CA VAL A 60 -48.98 45.55 2.78
C VAL A 60 -49.76 46.21 1.64
N GLU A 61 -49.38 45.99 0.38
CA GLU A 61 -50.11 46.52 -0.78
C GLU A 61 -51.52 45.94 -0.89
N ALA A 62 -51.69 44.65 -0.60
CA ALA A 62 -53.01 44.03 -0.55
C ALA A 62 -53.86 44.60 0.60
N ALA A 63 -53.26 44.84 1.77
CA ALA A 63 -53.94 45.41 2.95
C ALA A 63 -54.26 46.91 2.82
N GLN A 64 -53.60 47.64 1.91
CA GLN A 64 -53.94 49.03 1.59
C GLN A 64 -55.23 49.17 0.76
N ARG A 65 -55.72 48.07 0.17
CA ARG A 65 -57.04 48.05 -0.48
C ARG A 65 -58.11 48.22 0.60
N GLN A 66 -59.03 49.17 0.39
CA GLN A 66 -60.05 49.52 1.39
C GLN A 66 -60.80 48.26 1.85
N PRO A 67 -60.98 48.05 3.16
CA PRO A 67 -61.76 46.92 3.66
C PRO A 67 -63.21 47.11 3.22
N ASP A 68 -63.83 46.02 2.76
CA ASP A 68 -65.27 46.00 2.51
C ASP A 68 -66.00 46.25 3.84
N VAL A 69 -66.55 47.45 3.98
CA VAL A 69 -67.37 47.80 5.14
C VAL A 69 -68.67 47.01 5.00
N VAL A 70 -68.97 46.19 6.00
CA VAL A 70 -70.22 45.42 6.02
C VAL A 70 -71.38 46.40 6.16
N ASP A 71 -72.24 46.43 5.15
CA ASP A 71 -73.49 47.21 5.17
C ASP A 71 -74.56 46.46 5.97
N TRP A 72 -74.56 46.67 7.29
CA TRP A 72 -75.51 46.04 8.20
C TRP A 72 -76.97 46.44 7.94
N ASP A 73 -77.22 47.64 7.41
CA ASP A 73 -78.57 48.17 7.20
C ASP A 73 -79.30 47.39 6.10
N ARG A 74 -78.55 46.98 5.06
CA ARG A 74 -79.06 46.08 4.03
C ARG A 74 -79.47 44.72 4.59
N TRP A 75 -78.68 44.14 5.49
CA TRP A 75 -78.96 42.81 6.06
C TRP A 75 -80.10 42.85 7.08
N GLU A 76 -80.24 43.95 7.83
CA GLU A 76 -81.36 44.18 8.76
C GLU A 76 -82.72 44.25 8.04
N GLY A 77 -82.74 44.69 6.77
CA GLY A 77 -83.93 44.73 5.92
C GLY A 77 -84.31 43.38 5.28
N LEU A 78 -83.38 42.44 5.13
CA LEU A 78 -83.58 41.18 4.40
C LEU A 78 -83.77 39.97 5.32
N ILE A 79 -83.24 39.99 6.55
CA ILE A 79 -83.23 38.84 7.44
C ILE A 79 -84.38 38.97 8.46
N ALA A 80 -85.23 37.94 8.54
CA ALA A 80 -86.36 37.90 9.47
C ALA A 80 -85.95 37.72 10.94
N HIS A 81 -84.86 36.99 11.21
CA HIS A 81 -84.33 36.74 12.56
C HIS A 81 -83.35 37.85 13.00
N LYS A 82 -83.91 38.96 13.48
CA LYS A 82 -83.15 40.17 13.84
C LYS A 82 -82.26 40.01 15.08
N ASP A 83 -82.58 39.06 15.94
CA ASP A 83 -81.96 38.86 17.25
C ASP A 83 -80.52 38.33 17.09
N ILE A 84 -80.35 37.34 16.21
CA ILE A 84 -79.05 36.73 15.87
C ILE A 84 -78.19 37.73 15.09
N LEU A 85 -78.80 38.46 14.15
CA LEU A 85 -78.10 39.47 13.36
C LEU A 85 -77.54 40.60 14.23
N ARG A 86 -78.31 41.06 15.22
CA ARG A 86 -77.86 42.07 16.19
C ARG A 86 -76.67 41.56 17.01
N HIS A 87 -76.68 40.29 17.44
CA HIS A 87 -75.55 39.70 18.16
C HIS A 87 -74.30 39.54 17.29
N MET A 88 -74.46 39.19 16.00
CA MET A 88 -73.35 39.15 15.02
C MET A 88 -72.74 40.53 14.79
N LYS A 89 -73.57 41.58 14.63
CA LYS A 89 -73.12 42.98 14.50
C LYS A 89 -72.32 43.42 15.72
N GLN A 90 -72.83 43.16 16.93
CA GLN A 90 -72.13 43.48 18.18
C GLN A 90 -70.79 42.75 18.32
N THR A 91 -70.73 41.46 17.95
CA THR A 91 -69.48 40.68 17.99
C THR A 91 -68.47 41.18 16.94
N TYR A 92 -68.93 41.54 15.74
CA TYR A 92 -68.09 42.13 14.71
C TYR A 92 -67.51 43.47 15.14
N ASP A 93 -68.35 44.38 15.64
CA ASP A 93 -67.92 45.71 16.10
C ASP A 93 -66.95 45.60 17.30
N ALA A 94 -67.20 44.67 18.23
CA ALA A 94 -66.30 44.41 19.35
C ALA A 94 -64.93 43.86 18.90
N ASN A 95 -64.92 42.95 17.93
CA ASN A 95 -63.68 42.41 17.36
C ASN A 95 -62.90 43.48 16.57
N ILE A 96 -63.58 44.32 15.78
CA ILE A 96 -62.93 45.44 15.10
C ILE A 96 -62.35 46.42 16.11
N ALA A 97 -63.10 46.79 17.16
CA ALA A 97 -62.58 47.67 18.21
C ALA A 97 -61.36 47.07 18.94
N MET A 98 -61.34 45.74 19.15
CA MET A 98 -60.18 45.04 19.72
C MET A 98 -58.97 45.06 18.77
N ILE A 99 -59.18 44.84 17.47
CA ILE A 99 -58.13 44.89 16.44
C ILE A 99 -57.58 46.31 16.31
N GLU A 100 -58.43 47.33 16.28
CA GLU A 100 -58.02 48.73 16.24
C GLU A 100 -57.24 49.13 17.49
N LYS A 101 -57.66 48.65 18.67
CA LYS A 101 -56.94 48.86 19.94
C LYS A 101 -55.59 48.15 19.95
N ALA A 102 -55.51 46.92 19.43
CA ALA A 102 -54.25 46.18 19.30
C ALA A 102 -53.30 46.79 18.26
N ALA A 103 -53.82 47.30 17.15
CA ALA A 103 -53.05 48.00 16.12
C ALA A 103 -52.57 49.39 16.58
N ALA A 104 -53.32 50.03 17.49
CA ALA A 104 -52.94 51.31 18.12
C ALA A 104 -51.97 51.13 19.30
N ALA A 105 -51.92 49.95 19.92
CA ALA A 105 -50.89 49.62 20.89
C ALA A 105 -49.56 49.45 20.14
N GLU A 106 -48.55 50.24 20.50
CA GLU A 106 -47.21 50.02 19.98
C GLU A 106 -46.69 48.68 20.52
N GLY A 107 -46.41 47.73 19.61
CA GLY A 107 -45.84 46.44 19.99
C GLY A 107 -44.51 46.60 20.74
N ASP A 108 -44.24 45.70 21.68
CA ASP A 108 -43.01 45.68 22.45
C ASP A 108 -41.80 45.35 21.53
N SER A 109 -40.98 46.36 21.27
CA SER A 109 -39.82 46.29 20.37
C SER A 109 -38.49 46.02 21.09
N SER A 110 -38.51 45.74 22.39
CA SER A 110 -37.29 45.54 23.20
C SER A 110 -36.38 44.40 22.71
N HIS A 111 -36.96 43.35 22.13
CA HIS A 111 -36.23 42.22 21.55
C HIS A 111 -35.42 42.55 20.28
N LEU A 112 -35.61 43.73 19.66
CA LEU A 112 -34.91 44.12 18.44
C LEU A 112 -33.50 44.67 18.69
N GLU A 113 -33.17 45.11 19.92
CA GLU A 113 -31.86 45.72 20.23
C GLU A 113 -30.68 44.77 20.00
N SER A 114 -30.81 43.48 20.37
CA SER A 114 -29.75 42.47 20.15
C SER A 114 -29.50 42.17 18.67
N HIS A 115 -30.51 42.30 17.82
CA HIS A 115 -30.40 42.06 16.39
C HIS A 115 -29.76 43.25 15.64
N TRP A 116 -29.84 44.46 16.19
CA TRP A 116 -29.17 45.64 15.63
C TRP A 116 -27.64 45.60 15.82
N GLU A 117 -27.15 44.94 16.87
CA GLU A 117 -25.71 44.74 17.08
C GLU A 117 -25.08 43.89 15.96
N LEU A 118 -25.77 42.84 15.51
CA LEU A 118 -25.34 42.00 14.40
C LEU A 118 -25.25 42.79 13.07
N TYR A 119 -26.20 43.69 12.83
CA TYR A 119 -26.19 44.57 11.67
C TYR A 119 -25.00 45.55 11.72
N GLU A 120 -24.72 46.16 12.87
CA GLU A 120 -23.59 47.09 13.00
C GLU A 120 -22.25 46.35 12.85
N ALA A 121 -22.13 45.11 13.36
CA ALA A 121 -20.95 44.27 13.14
C ALA A 121 -20.73 43.96 11.64
N ALA A 122 -21.78 43.57 10.91
CA ALA A 122 -21.71 43.33 9.46
C ALA A 122 -21.29 44.59 8.69
N ARG A 123 -21.79 45.76 9.12
CA ARG A 123 -21.43 47.07 8.55
C ARG A 123 -19.97 47.43 8.79
N GLN A 124 -19.42 47.16 9.97
CA GLN A 124 -18.00 47.38 10.25
C GLN A 124 -17.10 46.46 9.42
N ASN A 125 -17.47 45.19 9.28
CA ASN A 125 -16.77 44.23 8.41
C ASN A 125 -16.77 44.68 6.94
N CYS A 126 -17.93 45.14 6.43
CA CYS A 126 -18.04 45.69 5.09
C CYS A 126 -17.10 46.90 4.91
N LYS A 127 -17.09 47.86 5.85
CA LYS A 127 -16.17 49.01 5.82
C LYS A 127 -14.70 48.59 5.81
N GLN A 128 -14.33 47.60 6.62
CA GLN A 128 -12.95 47.11 6.68
C GLN A 128 -12.55 46.43 5.36
N ALA A 129 -13.41 45.57 4.81
CA ALA A 129 -13.19 44.93 3.52
C ALA A 129 -13.03 45.97 2.40
N THR A 130 -13.90 46.98 2.34
CA THR A 130 -13.79 48.07 1.35
C THR A 130 -12.49 48.85 1.50
N ARG A 131 -12.01 49.10 2.73
CA ARG A 131 -10.70 49.75 2.95
C ARG A 131 -9.55 48.91 2.42
N THR A 132 -9.56 47.60 2.65
CA THR A 132 -8.53 46.68 2.14
C THR A 132 -8.55 46.61 0.62
N VAL A 133 -9.73 46.49 0.01
CA VAL A 133 -9.89 46.47 -1.45
C VAL A 133 -9.41 47.79 -2.05
N ASN A 134 -9.81 48.93 -1.49
CA ASN A 134 -9.36 50.24 -1.95
C ASN A 134 -7.84 50.40 -1.84
N LYS A 135 -7.22 49.82 -0.81
CA LYS A 135 -5.75 49.79 -0.68
C LYS A 135 -5.11 48.95 -1.80
N ILE A 136 -5.63 47.76 -2.09
CA ILE A 136 -5.11 46.91 -3.19
C ILE A 136 -5.26 47.61 -4.53
N VAL A 137 -6.41 48.22 -4.80
CA VAL A 137 -6.66 48.99 -6.03
C VAL A 137 -5.72 50.19 -6.10
N ALA A 138 -5.53 50.92 -5.00
CA ALA A 138 -4.59 52.02 -4.94
C ALA A 138 -3.15 51.56 -5.20
N ASP A 139 -2.70 50.47 -4.58
CA ASP A 139 -1.34 49.96 -4.75
C ASP A 139 -1.12 49.39 -6.17
N GLY A 140 -2.13 48.73 -6.75
CA GLY A 140 -2.11 48.34 -8.16
C GLY A 140 -2.04 49.56 -9.11
N SER A 141 -2.80 50.62 -8.82
CA SER A 141 -2.75 51.87 -9.61
C SER A 141 -1.38 52.56 -9.52
N LYS A 142 -0.75 52.54 -8.34
CA LYS A 142 0.63 53.04 -8.15
C LYS A 142 1.63 52.19 -8.95
N ALA A 143 1.49 50.86 -8.94
CA ALA A 143 2.36 49.97 -9.70
C ALA A 143 2.26 50.21 -11.22
N LEU A 144 1.04 50.41 -11.74
CA LEU A 144 0.84 50.77 -13.15
C LEU A 144 1.43 52.13 -13.48
N TRP A 145 1.23 53.12 -12.61
CA TRP A 145 1.81 54.45 -12.77
C TRP A 145 3.35 54.38 -12.79
N LEU A 146 3.96 53.64 -11.87
CA LEU A 146 5.41 53.41 -11.86
C LEU A 146 5.88 52.73 -13.15
N SER A 147 5.19 51.65 -13.58
CA SER A 147 5.56 50.93 -14.79
C SER A 147 5.49 51.78 -16.06
N GLN A 148 4.55 52.72 -16.16
CA GLN A 148 4.43 53.62 -17.31
C GLN A 148 5.45 54.75 -17.31
N ASN A 149 5.88 55.20 -16.12
CA ASN A 149 6.85 56.28 -15.97
C ASN A 149 8.30 55.79 -15.87
N ASN A 150 8.52 54.48 -15.74
CA ASN A 150 9.85 53.92 -15.80
C ASN A 150 10.46 54.13 -17.21
N PRO A 151 11.75 54.52 -17.30
CA PRO A 151 12.46 54.52 -18.57
C PRO A 151 12.51 53.10 -19.15
N PRO A 152 12.67 52.93 -20.48
CA PRO A 152 12.88 51.61 -21.08
C PRO A 152 14.10 50.94 -20.44
N VAL A 153 13.93 49.72 -19.91
CA VAL A 153 14.94 49.03 -19.09
C VAL A 153 16.31 48.92 -19.77
N TRP A 154 16.35 48.77 -21.10
CA TRP A 154 17.58 48.67 -21.89
C TRP A 154 18.34 50.00 -22.04
N LYS A 155 17.75 51.14 -21.64
CA LYS A 155 18.39 52.46 -21.59
C LYS A 155 18.91 52.83 -20.20
N VAL A 156 18.50 52.10 -19.17
CA VAL A 156 18.94 52.31 -17.79
C VAL A 156 20.33 51.71 -17.63
N ASP A 157 21.19 52.37 -16.85
CA ASP A 157 22.49 51.80 -16.52
C ASP A 157 22.32 50.54 -15.64
N THR A 158 23.06 49.48 -15.96
CA THR A 158 22.93 48.19 -15.28
C THR A 158 23.28 48.27 -13.80
N ASN A 159 24.26 49.10 -13.42
CA ASN A 159 24.62 49.28 -12.02
C ASN A 159 23.57 50.11 -11.29
N GLU A 160 23.02 51.16 -11.91
CA GLU A 160 21.90 51.93 -11.33
C GLU A 160 20.67 51.04 -11.09
N TRP A 161 20.35 50.15 -12.04
CA TRP A 161 19.26 49.18 -11.87
C TRP A 161 19.56 48.21 -10.72
N LEU A 162 20.76 47.63 -10.69
CA LEU A 162 21.14 46.68 -9.65
C LEU A 162 21.18 47.36 -8.27
N GLU A 163 21.67 48.61 -8.15
CA GLU A 163 21.63 49.40 -6.92
C GLU A 163 20.20 49.60 -6.38
N SER A 164 19.23 49.76 -7.28
CA SER A 164 17.81 49.92 -6.93
C SER A 164 17.15 48.62 -6.47
N ASP A 165 17.64 47.45 -6.93
CA ASP A 165 17.04 46.14 -6.65
C ASP A 165 17.87 45.31 -5.67
N GLN A 166 17.44 45.32 -4.41
CA GLN A 166 18.12 44.58 -3.32
C GLN A 166 17.95 43.05 -3.42
N TYR A 167 16.96 42.56 -4.15
CA TYR A 167 16.73 41.12 -4.30
C TYR A 167 17.73 40.53 -5.31
N TRP A 168 17.84 41.15 -6.48
CA TRP A 168 18.77 40.69 -7.52
C TRP A 168 20.24 40.96 -7.16
N GLN A 169 20.54 41.94 -6.30
CA GLN A 169 21.87 42.08 -5.69
C GLN A 169 22.31 40.80 -4.97
N ALA A 170 21.47 40.26 -4.09
CA ALA A 170 21.79 39.03 -3.37
C ALA A 170 21.92 37.83 -4.31
N PHE A 171 21.12 37.77 -5.38
CA PHE A 171 21.23 36.73 -6.41
C PHE A 171 22.54 36.80 -7.18
N VAL A 172 22.96 38.00 -7.59
CA VAL A 172 24.24 38.23 -8.28
C VAL A 172 25.42 37.97 -7.33
N GLU A 173 25.34 38.38 -6.06
CA GLU A 173 26.37 38.08 -5.06
C GLU A 173 26.54 36.57 -4.88
N LYS A 174 25.42 35.84 -4.74
CA LYS A 174 25.40 34.37 -4.60
C LYS A 174 26.16 33.65 -5.72
N HIS A 175 25.94 34.03 -6.97
CA HIS A 175 26.47 33.28 -8.12
C HIS A 175 27.69 33.91 -8.78
N GLY A 176 27.90 35.22 -8.62
CA GLY A 176 29.01 35.96 -9.21
C GLY A 176 30.13 36.32 -8.23
N MET A 177 29.86 36.35 -6.91
CA MET A 177 30.88 36.62 -5.88
C MET A 177 31.29 35.35 -5.13
N TYR A 178 30.34 34.55 -4.64
CA TYR A 178 30.65 33.33 -3.88
C TYR A 178 31.02 32.13 -4.76
N SER A 179 30.69 32.17 -6.05
CA SER A 179 31.10 31.18 -7.03
C SER A 179 31.63 31.87 -8.28
N GLN A 180 32.58 31.24 -8.97
CA GLN A 180 33.02 31.65 -10.31
C GLN A 180 32.43 30.74 -11.41
N SER A 181 31.45 29.90 -11.05
CA SER A 181 30.91 28.88 -11.94
C SER A 181 29.55 29.29 -12.52
N GLY A 182 29.58 30.02 -13.64
CA GLY A 182 28.45 30.10 -14.56
C GLY A 182 28.11 31.52 -15.01
N ASP A 183 28.19 31.75 -16.31
CA ASP A 183 27.73 32.99 -16.97
C ASP A 183 26.23 32.90 -17.36
N ALA A 184 25.51 31.91 -16.84
CA ALA A 184 24.10 31.73 -17.14
C ALA A 184 23.27 32.86 -16.50
N PRO A 185 22.29 33.44 -17.21
CA PRO A 185 21.44 34.50 -16.66
C PRO A 185 20.57 34.01 -15.49
N ASP A 186 20.23 32.72 -15.47
CA ASP A 186 19.61 32.05 -14.32
C ASP A 186 20.36 30.74 -14.03
N PRO A 187 21.38 30.77 -13.14
CA PRO A 187 22.12 29.58 -12.75
C PRO A 187 21.30 28.55 -11.96
N GLU A 188 20.13 28.95 -11.43
CA GLU A 188 19.24 28.09 -10.64
C GLU A 188 18.13 27.44 -11.49
N ALA A 189 18.07 27.76 -12.78
CA ALA A 189 17.14 27.14 -13.70
C ALA A 189 17.31 25.60 -13.70
N PRO A 190 16.20 24.81 -13.71
CA PRO A 190 16.28 23.35 -13.69
C PRO A 190 17.17 22.75 -14.79
N ALA A 191 17.17 23.38 -15.98
CA ALA A 191 18.01 22.96 -17.09
C ALA A 191 19.52 23.07 -16.78
N VAL A 192 19.93 24.15 -16.10
CA VAL A 192 21.34 24.37 -15.71
C VAL A 192 21.73 23.41 -14.59
N VAL A 193 20.85 23.20 -13.61
CA VAL A 193 21.07 22.25 -12.51
C VAL A 193 21.25 20.82 -13.02
N GLU A 194 20.38 20.35 -13.92
CA GLU A 194 20.50 19.00 -14.48
C GLU A 194 21.71 18.86 -15.41
N ALA A 195 22.05 19.89 -16.19
CA ALA A 195 23.28 19.90 -16.98
C ALA A 195 24.53 19.80 -16.10
N ASN A 196 24.56 20.51 -14.96
CA ASN A 196 25.64 20.43 -14.00
C ASN A 196 25.73 19.04 -13.34
N LYS A 197 24.59 18.44 -12.95
CA LYS A 197 24.56 17.06 -12.43
C LYS A 197 25.07 16.05 -13.45
N ALA A 198 24.64 16.16 -14.71
CA ALA A 198 25.09 15.28 -15.78
C ALA A 198 26.59 15.45 -16.05
N SER A 199 27.09 16.70 -16.06
CA SER A 199 28.53 16.96 -16.19
C SER A 199 29.33 16.47 -14.98
N TRP A 200 28.77 16.51 -13.78
CA TRP A 200 29.43 15.97 -12.59
C TRP A 200 29.54 14.46 -12.67
N ASN A 201 28.45 13.77 -13.00
CA ASN A 201 28.42 12.32 -13.19
C ASN A 201 29.41 11.88 -14.27
N SER A 202 29.44 12.53 -15.43
CA SER A 202 30.35 12.15 -16.52
C SER A 202 31.82 12.34 -16.16
N ARG A 203 32.16 13.40 -15.41
CA ARG A 203 33.53 13.62 -14.92
C ARG A 203 33.92 12.58 -13.87
N MET A 204 33.03 12.26 -12.93
CA MET A 204 33.27 11.26 -11.90
C MET A 204 33.41 9.86 -12.49
N VAL A 205 32.55 9.51 -13.43
CA VAL A 205 32.63 8.26 -14.21
C VAL A 205 33.95 8.19 -14.96
N LYS A 206 34.27 9.20 -15.78
CA LYS A 206 35.52 9.23 -16.56
C LYS A 206 36.78 9.10 -15.68
N PHE A 207 36.75 9.68 -14.48
CA PHE A 207 37.89 9.62 -13.57
C PHE A 207 38.04 8.27 -12.89
N ASN A 208 36.94 7.69 -12.39
CA ASN A 208 36.96 6.51 -11.53
C ASN A 208 36.77 5.18 -12.26
N GLU A 209 35.99 5.15 -13.35
CA GLU A 209 35.64 3.89 -14.02
C GLU A 209 36.85 3.21 -14.66
N ARG A 210 36.86 1.89 -14.57
CA ARG A 210 37.76 1.01 -15.28
C ARG A 210 37.39 0.97 -16.77
N THR A 211 38.09 1.79 -17.56
CA THR A 211 37.92 1.89 -19.02
C THR A 211 39.24 1.67 -19.74
N ASP A 212 39.22 1.62 -21.08
CA ASP A 212 40.45 1.54 -21.90
C ASP A 212 41.37 2.76 -21.76
N THR A 213 40.83 3.88 -21.26
CA THR A 213 41.59 5.11 -20.96
C THR A 213 41.47 5.47 -19.47
N PRO A 214 42.05 4.66 -18.58
CA PRO A 214 41.89 4.85 -17.14
C PRO A 214 42.62 6.11 -16.67
N MET A 215 41.98 6.89 -15.80
CA MET A 215 42.63 8.01 -15.11
C MET A 215 43.11 7.61 -13.71
N LEU A 216 42.19 7.12 -12.86
CA LEU A 216 42.51 6.69 -11.49
C LEU A 216 42.87 5.21 -11.39
N TYR A 217 42.35 4.38 -12.29
CA TYR A 217 42.56 2.93 -12.28
C TYR A 217 43.97 2.57 -12.80
N GLU A 218 44.98 2.91 -12.01
CA GLU A 218 46.41 2.63 -12.29
C GLU A 218 47.04 1.93 -11.07
N TYR A 219 47.99 1.02 -11.31
CA TYR A 219 48.72 0.27 -10.26
C TYR A 219 47.84 -0.59 -9.31
N MET A 220 46.74 -1.15 -9.84
CA MET A 220 45.80 -1.96 -9.05
C MET A 220 46.29 -3.39 -8.80
N HIS A 221 47.02 -3.61 -7.70
CA HIS A 221 47.41 -4.95 -7.22
C HIS A 221 46.37 -5.58 -6.27
N HIS A 222 45.72 -4.75 -5.47
CA HIS A 222 44.62 -5.14 -4.58
C HIS A 222 43.40 -4.31 -4.94
N LEU A 223 42.36 -5.00 -5.40
CA LEU A 223 41.13 -4.34 -5.86
C LEU A 223 40.25 -3.94 -4.67
N PRO A 224 39.59 -2.77 -4.72
CA PRO A 224 38.52 -2.45 -3.80
C PRO A 224 37.32 -3.37 -4.04
N ALA A 225 36.42 -3.47 -3.06
CA ALA A 225 35.29 -4.39 -3.07
C ALA A 225 34.46 -4.36 -4.37
N TRP A 226 34.08 -3.16 -4.83
CA TRP A 226 33.24 -3.00 -6.02
C TRP A 226 33.91 -3.55 -7.28
N GLU A 227 35.16 -3.17 -7.55
CA GLU A 227 35.94 -3.65 -8.70
C GLU A 227 36.25 -5.15 -8.58
N TYR A 228 36.56 -5.61 -7.37
CA TYR A 228 36.81 -7.02 -7.10
C TYR A 228 35.61 -7.87 -7.48
N TYR A 229 34.41 -7.49 -7.05
CA TYR A 229 33.18 -8.25 -7.34
C TYR A 229 32.66 -8.05 -8.75
N ASP A 230 32.86 -6.88 -9.37
CA ASP A 230 32.51 -6.65 -10.76
C ASP A 230 33.31 -7.56 -11.71
N ILE A 231 34.61 -7.71 -11.46
CA ILE A 231 35.49 -8.58 -12.24
C ILE A 231 35.26 -10.07 -11.87
N ASN A 232 35.11 -10.37 -10.59
CA ASN A 232 35.07 -11.74 -10.07
C ASN A 232 33.65 -12.14 -9.62
N ARG A 233 32.75 -12.32 -10.58
CA ARG A 233 31.32 -12.63 -10.33
C ARG A 233 31.09 -13.90 -9.52
N LYS A 234 31.93 -14.92 -9.72
CA LYS A 234 31.88 -16.17 -8.94
C LYS A 234 32.10 -15.90 -7.44
N GLN A 235 33.12 -15.12 -7.10
CA GLN A 235 33.44 -14.78 -5.72
C GLN A 235 32.36 -13.90 -5.09
N PHE A 236 31.74 -13.00 -5.86
CA PHE A 236 30.56 -12.27 -5.38
C PHE A 236 29.43 -13.22 -4.98
N PHE A 237 29.08 -14.17 -5.84
CA PHE A 237 28.04 -15.16 -5.56
C PHE A 237 28.36 -16.01 -4.32
N GLU A 238 29.59 -16.50 -4.21
CA GLU A 238 30.03 -17.32 -3.07
C GLU A 238 30.03 -16.51 -1.76
N HIS A 239 30.57 -15.30 -1.77
CA HIS A 239 30.64 -14.44 -0.58
C HIS A 239 29.24 -13.99 -0.14
N MET A 240 28.35 -13.66 -1.09
CA MET A 240 26.96 -13.31 -0.81
C MET A 240 26.20 -14.51 -0.25
N SER A 241 26.31 -15.67 -0.87
CA SER A 241 25.65 -16.90 -0.39
C SER A 241 26.14 -17.27 1.01
N TYR A 242 27.45 -17.18 1.24
CA TYR A 242 28.05 -17.38 2.56
C TYR A 242 27.47 -16.40 3.57
N PHE A 243 27.42 -15.10 3.26
CA PHE A 243 26.87 -14.07 4.13
C PHE A 243 25.41 -14.38 4.50
N LEU A 244 24.54 -14.58 3.51
CA LEU A 244 23.11 -14.86 3.73
C LEU A 244 22.88 -16.13 4.55
N LEU A 245 23.68 -17.18 4.32
CA LEU A 245 23.59 -18.43 5.09
C LEU A 245 24.19 -18.29 6.48
N ARG A 246 25.29 -17.55 6.66
CA ARG A 246 26.01 -17.43 7.93
C ARG A 246 25.35 -16.47 8.92
N THR A 247 24.77 -15.37 8.44
CA THR A 247 24.16 -14.32 9.28
C THR A 247 22.64 -14.42 9.29
N GLY A 248 22.06 -14.83 8.18
CA GLY A 248 20.62 -14.86 8.00
C GLY A 248 19.97 -13.50 7.76
N ASP A 249 20.78 -12.51 7.38
CA ASP A 249 20.40 -11.12 7.10
C ASP A 249 20.06 -10.91 5.61
N ASP A 250 19.71 -9.67 5.26
CA ASP A 250 19.36 -9.19 3.92
C ASP A 250 20.61 -8.77 3.12
N PHE A 251 20.59 -8.94 1.80
CA PHE A 251 21.68 -8.53 0.89
C PHE A 251 22.04 -7.05 1.01
N ARG A 252 21.12 -6.20 1.48
CA ARG A 252 21.38 -4.76 1.74
C ARG A 252 22.42 -4.49 2.82
N HIS A 253 22.67 -5.47 3.70
CA HIS A 253 23.69 -5.40 4.75
C HIS A 253 24.97 -6.17 4.37
N PHE A 254 25.15 -6.50 3.08
CA PHE A 254 26.35 -7.18 2.62
C PHE A 254 27.60 -6.34 2.94
N PRO A 255 28.60 -6.91 3.64
CA PRO A 255 29.77 -6.17 4.03
C PRO A 255 30.67 -5.87 2.84
N ASP A 256 31.20 -4.64 2.77
CA ASP A 256 32.16 -4.26 1.73
C ASP A 256 33.38 -5.20 1.71
N LEU A 257 33.92 -5.52 2.89
CA LEU A 257 35.02 -6.46 3.05
C LEU A 257 34.60 -7.61 3.97
N PRO A 258 34.48 -8.85 3.46
CA PRO A 258 34.23 -10.01 4.29
C PRO A 258 35.34 -10.23 5.32
N PRO A 259 35.00 -10.64 6.56
CA PRO A 259 35.99 -11.07 7.54
C PRO A 259 36.87 -12.21 7.00
N TRP A 260 38.18 -12.19 7.32
CA TRP A 260 39.11 -13.21 6.87
C TRP A 260 38.71 -14.62 7.34
N GLN A 261 38.05 -14.74 8.50
CA GLN A 261 37.55 -16.03 9.02
C GLN A 261 36.50 -16.65 8.09
N TRP A 262 35.71 -15.81 7.42
CA TRP A 262 34.72 -16.28 6.44
C TRP A 262 35.43 -16.77 5.18
N LEU A 263 36.43 -16.02 4.72
CA LEU A 263 37.23 -16.40 3.55
C LEU A 263 37.96 -17.73 3.78
N THR A 264 38.61 -17.92 4.94
CA THR A 264 39.28 -19.19 5.26
C THR A 264 38.30 -20.35 5.31
N HIS A 265 37.14 -20.16 5.91
CA HIS A 265 36.13 -21.22 5.98
C HIS A 265 35.54 -21.54 4.60
N LEU A 266 35.36 -20.53 3.74
CA LEU A 266 34.91 -20.71 2.37
C LEU A 266 35.93 -21.54 1.56
N GLU A 267 37.23 -21.29 1.72
CA GLU A 267 38.27 -22.12 1.10
C GLU A 267 38.24 -23.57 1.60
N ASP A 268 38.01 -23.80 2.89
CA ASP A 268 37.85 -25.15 3.44
C ASP A 268 36.63 -25.87 2.82
N GLN A 269 35.49 -25.18 2.70
CA GLN A 269 34.30 -25.73 2.07
C GLN A 269 34.51 -26.00 0.58
N ARG A 270 35.19 -25.10 -0.12
CA ARG A 270 35.57 -25.27 -1.53
C ARG A 270 36.49 -26.48 -1.70
N PHE A 271 37.45 -26.67 -0.80
CA PHE A 271 38.33 -27.84 -0.80
C PHE A 271 37.56 -29.15 -0.58
N LYS A 272 36.63 -29.19 0.40
CA LYS A 272 35.76 -30.36 0.64
C LYS A 272 34.96 -30.74 -0.61
N GLU A 273 34.30 -29.76 -1.23
CA GLU A 273 33.50 -29.98 -2.44
C GLU A 273 34.37 -30.42 -3.63
N PHE A 274 35.48 -29.73 -3.87
CA PHE A 274 36.44 -30.05 -4.91
C PHE A 274 37.00 -31.47 -4.77
N ALA A 275 37.36 -31.90 -3.56
CA ALA A 275 37.91 -33.24 -3.34
C ALA A 275 36.90 -34.35 -3.73
N VAL A 276 35.61 -34.13 -3.46
CA VAL A 276 34.54 -35.08 -3.81
C VAL A 276 34.27 -35.06 -5.31
N THR A 277 34.09 -33.89 -5.92
CA THR A 277 33.80 -33.75 -7.35
C THR A 277 34.97 -34.26 -8.20
N GLN A 278 36.20 -33.91 -7.84
CA GLN A 278 37.40 -34.29 -8.58
C GLN A 278 37.62 -35.81 -8.59
N ARG A 279 37.51 -36.46 -7.43
CA ARG A 279 37.69 -37.92 -7.32
C ARG A 279 36.64 -38.67 -8.14
N ARG A 280 35.41 -38.15 -8.20
CA ARG A 280 34.32 -38.74 -8.99
C ARG A 280 34.55 -38.54 -10.48
N ARG A 281 34.94 -37.33 -10.89
CA ARG A 281 35.31 -37.01 -12.27
C ARG A 281 36.43 -37.90 -12.75
N GLU A 282 37.52 -37.99 -11.99
CA GLU A 282 38.68 -38.84 -12.30
C GLU A 282 38.25 -40.29 -12.54
N LYS A 283 37.47 -40.87 -11.61
CA LYS A 283 36.99 -42.24 -11.75
C LYS A 283 36.18 -42.45 -13.03
N ARG A 284 35.21 -41.58 -13.32
CA ARG A 284 34.38 -41.68 -14.53
C ARG A 284 35.21 -41.50 -15.80
N GLN A 285 36.13 -40.54 -15.80
CA GLN A 285 36.97 -40.22 -16.93
C GLN A 285 37.89 -41.40 -17.26
N LEU A 286 38.51 -42.02 -16.25
CA LEU A 286 39.35 -43.19 -16.41
C LEU A 286 38.55 -44.43 -16.85
N GLU A 287 37.35 -44.65 -16.29
CA GLU A 287 36.46 -45.74 -16.70
C GLU A 287 36.01 -45.62 -18.15
N ARG A 288 35.74 -44.41 -18.62
CA ARG A 288 35.30 -44.13 -20.00
C ARG A 288 36.44 -43.93 -20.98
N VAL A 289 37.67 -43.80 -20.49
CA VAL A 289 38.85 -43.39 -21.29
C VAL A 289 38.56 -42.08 -22.06
N ALA A 290 37.84 -41.17 -21.41
CA ALA A 290 37.39 -39.92 -22.04
C ALA A 290 38.50 -38.85 -21.96
N ARG A 291 38.71 -38.12 -23.05
CA ARG A 291 39.65 -36.99 -23.08
C ARG A 291 39.25 -35.88 -22.10
N PHE A 292 37.94 -35.67 -21.96
CA PHE A 292 37.34 -34.73 -21.03
C PHE A 292 36.06 -35.35 -20.47
N GLU A 293 35.84 -35.18 -19.17
CA GLU A 293 34.59 -35.52 -18.50
C GLU A 293 34.27 -34.33 -17.58
N PRO A 294 33.08 -33.72 -17.65
CA PRO A 294 32.70 -32.65 -16.75
C PRO A 294 32.58 -33.15 -15.32
N ASP A 295 32.84 -32.29 -14.34
CA ASP A 295 32.46 -32.56 -12.95
C ASP A 295 30.94 -32.50 -12.78
N ASP A 296 30.44 -32.96 -11.63
CA ASP A 296 29.00 -33.10 -11.38
C ASP A 296 28.21 -31.78 -11.45
N PHE A 297 28.90 -30.63 -11.34
CA PHE A 297 28.35 -29.28 -11.51
C PHE A 297 28.92 -28.54 -12.72
N GLY A 298 29.77 -29.21 -13.49
CA GLY A 298 30.54 -28.60 -14.57
C GLY A 298 29.78 -28.47 -15.86
N THR A 299 30.33 -27.59 -16.70
CA THR A 299 29.91 -27.44 -18.09
C THR A 299 30.54 -28.50 -18.98
N GLY A 300 29.85 -28.85 -20.07
CA GLY A 300 30.51 -29.47 -21.22
C GLY A 300 31.60 -28.55 -21.79
N GLU A 301 32.42 -29.07 -22.70
CA GLU A 301 33.62 -28.41 -23.24
C GLU A 301 33.37 -27.00 -23.83
N GLU A 302 32.11 -26.67 -24.16
CA GLU A 302 31.70 -25.43 -24.86
C GLU A 302 30.84 -24.46 -24.03
N HIS A 303 30.44 -24.76 -22.78
CA HIS A 303 29.54 -23.88 -22.02
C HIS A 303 30.30 -23.06 -20.96
N THR A 304 29.86 -21.81 -20.73
CA THR A 304 30.40 -20.96 -19.67
C THR A 304 29.87 -21.43 -18.30
N GLY A 305 30.75 -21.45 -17.29
CA GLY A 305 30.38 -21.94 -15.95
C GLY A 305 29.23 -21.16 -15.32
N GLU A 306 29.11 -19.87 -15.62
CA GLU A 306 28.07 -18.97 -15.09
C GLU A 306 26.67 -19.37 -15.54
N GLU A 307 26.46 -19.63 -16.84
CA GLU A 307 25.16 -20.04 -17.37
C GLU A 307 24.66 -21.35 -16.75
N THR A 308 25.57 -22.31 -16.54
CA THR A 308 25.22 -23.60 -15.94
C THR A 308 24.88 -23.46 -14.47
N HIS A 309 25.63 -22.64 -13.73
CA HIS A 309 25.28 -22.32 -12.35
C HIS A 309 23.92 -21.60 -12.25
N MET A 310 23.64 -20.65 -13.13
CA MET A 310 22.34 -19.96 -13.17
C MET A 310 21.18 -20.90 -13.51
N ALA A 311 21.36 -21.80 -14.47
CA ALA A 311 20.37 -22.82 -14.82
C ALA A 311 20.10 -23.77 -13.65
N MET A 312 21.17 -24.19 -12.95
CA MET A 312 21.04 -25.02 -11.75
C MET A 312 20.26 -24.30 -10.64
N LEU A 313 20.61 -23.05 -10.32
CA LEU A 313 19.92 -22.28 -9.28
C LEU A 313 18.45 -22.03 -9.63
N THR A 314 18.15 -21.78 -10.90
CA THR A 314 16.77 -21.58 -11.37
C THR A 314 15.97 -22.88 -11.26
N SER A 315 16.58 -24.02 -11.60
CA SER A 315 15.98 -25.35 -11.42
C SER A 315 15.73 -25.67 -9.94
N GLU A 316 16.71 -25.42 -9.06
CA GLU A 316 16.56 -25.60 -7.61
C GLU A 316 15.46 -24.70 -7.04
N LYS A 317 15.41 -23.43 -7.46
CA LYS A 317 14.36 -22.48 -7.08
C LYS A 317 12.98 -23.00 -7.49
N HIS A 318 12.82 -23.43 -8.74
CA HIS A 318 11.54 -23.92 -9.24
C HIS A 318 11.07 -25.17 -8.49
N ALA A 319 11.97 -26.12 -8.25
CA ALA A 319 11.67 -27.32 -7.46
C ALA A 319 11.28 -26.98 -6.01
N ALA A 320 11.93 -25.99 -5.41
CA ALA A 320 11.59 -25.51 -4.07
C ALA A 320 10.23 -24.81 -4.01
N GLU A 321 9.94 -23.90 -4.95
CA GLU A 321 8.64 -23.21 -5.07
C GLU A 321 7.49 -24.19 -5.30
N GLN A 322 7.74 -25.23 -6.09
CA GLN A 322 6.74 -26.28 -6.31
C GLN A 322 6.49 -27.11 -5.05
N THR A 323 7.55 -27.54 -4.38
CA THR A 323 7.44 -28.25 -3.10
C THR A 323 6.69 -27.41 -2.08
N LEU A 324 6.99 -26.10 -2.05
CA LEU A 324 6.34 -25.13 -1.19
C LEU A 324 4.84 -25.01 -1.48
N ALA A 325 4.44 -24.88 -2.75
CA ALA A 325 3.04 -24.82 -3.16
C ALA A 325 2.28 -26.09 -2.72
N ASN A 326 2.86 -27.27 -2.94
CA ASN A 326 2.25 -28.55 -2.52
C ASN A 326 2.08 -28.65 -1.00
N LEU A 327 3.05 -28.14 -0.23
CA LEU A 327 2.97 -28.12 1.23
C LEU A 327 1.95 -27.09 1.73
N MET A 328 1.89 -25.90 1.14
CA MET A 328 0.94 -24.85 1.50
C MET A 328 -0.50 -25.26 1.19
N GLY A 329 -0.74 -25.94 0.06
CA GLY A 329 -2.08 -26.43 -0.31
C GLY A 329 -2.70 -27.38 0.74
N ASN A 330 -1.86 -28.10 1.48
CA ASN A 330 -2.29 -28.99 2.56
C ASN A 330 -2.00 -28.44 3.97
N PHE A 331 -1.69 -27.14 4.11
CA PHE A 331 -1.33 -26.53 5.40
C PHE A 331 -0.15 -27.20 6.12
N CYS A 332 0.70 -27.92 5.37
CA CYS A 332 1.88 -28.63 5.85
C CYS A 332 3.13 -27.73 5.88
N PHE A 333 3.08 -26.54 5.26
CA PHE A 333 4.21 -25.62 5.28
C PHE A 333 4.32 -24.89 6.63
N LEU A 334 5.42 -25.13 7.35
CA LEU A 334 5.79 -24.46 8.62
C LEU A 334 4.68 -24.47 9.71
N CYS A 335 4.03 -25.61 9.93
CA CYS A 335 2.95 -25.77 10.92
C CYS A 335 3.43 -26.08 12.35
N ASP A 336 4.66 -25.71 12.72
CA ASP A 336 5.23 -26.00 14.05
C ASP A 336 4.37 -25.41 15.19
N PRO A 337 4.15 -26.14 16.31
CA PRO A 337 4.82 -27.38 16.73
C PRO A 337 4.18 -28.69 16.20
N LEU A 338 3.23 -28.59 15.27
CA LEU A 338 2.60 -29.77 14.66
C LEU A 338 3.49 -30.35 13.58
N VAL A 339 3.49 -31.68 13.48
CA VAL A 339 4.21 -32.42 12.43
C VAL A 339 3.19 -33.03 11.47
N PRO A 340 3.18 -32.65 10.18
CA PRO A 340 2.24 -33.19 9.21
C PRO A 340 2.63 -34.61 8.81
N VAL A 341 1.63 -35.48 8.64
CA VAL A 341 1.80 -36.87 8.21
C VAL A 341 0.78 -37.24 7.13
N GLN A 342 1.25 -37.95 6.11
CA GLN A 342 0.45 -38.41 4.97
C GLN A 342 0.54 -39.91 4.74
N SER A 343 1.43 -40.62 5.45
CA SER A 343 1.53 -42.09 5.36
C SER A 343 1.60 -42.75 6.72
N ARG A 344 1.20 -44.03 6.77
CA ARG A 344 1.30 -44.86 7.98
C ARG A 344 2.72 -44.91 8.53
N PHE A 345 3.73 -45.00 7.65
CA PHE A 345 5.13 -45.01 8.04
C PHE A 345 5.54 -43.73 8.78
N GLN A 346 5.13 -42.56 8.27
CA GLN A 346 5.45 -41.27 8.90
C GLN A 346 4.80 -41.16 10.28
N LEU A 347 3.53 -41.54 10.40
CA LEU A 347 2.81 -41.53 11.67
C LEU A 347 3.53 -42.40 12.72
N GLN A 348 3.84 -43.65 12.37
CA GLN A 348 4.54 -44.57 13.29
C GLN A 348 5.95 -44.08 13.62
N TYR A 349 6.67 -43.52 12.66
CA TYR A 349 8.01 -42.95 12.88
C TYR A 349 7.97 -41.83 13.92
N ILE A 350 7.06 -40.86 13.78
CA ILE A 350 6.92 -39.75 14.73
C ILE A 350 6.49 -40.27 16.11
N LEU A 351 5.48 -41.14 16.17
CA LEU A 351 5.02 -41.72 17.44
C LEU A 351 6.16 -42.46 18.18
N SER A 352 7.02 -43.18 17.45
CA SER A 352 8.19 -43.85 18.01
C SER A 352 9.22 -42.86 18.58
N LYS A 353 9.46 -41.74 17.89
CA LYS A 353 10.39 -40.69 18.32
C LYS A 353 9.87 -39.91 19.52
N CYS A 354 8.55 -39.70 19.59
CA CYS A 354 7.89 -39.07 20.73
C CYS A 354 7.76 -40.01 21.95
N GLY A 355 8.14 -41.29 21.82
CA GLY A 355 8.00 -42.29 22.87
C GLY A 355 6.54 -42.51 23.27
N HIS A 356 5.60 -42.42 22.31
CA HIS A 356 4.17 -42.57 22.58
C HIS A 356 3.86 -43.86 23.35
N ASP A 357 4.46 -44.98 22.95
CA ASP A 357 4.30 -46.29 23.59
C ASP A 357 4.72 -46.31 25.07
N LYS A 358 5.55 -45.37 25.51
CA LYS A 358 6.07 -45.28 26.88
C LYS A 358 5.37 -44.20 27.71
N ASN A 359 5.01 -43.08 27.10
CA ASN A 359 4.59 -41.85 27.80
C ASN A 359 3.15 -41.40 27.48
N GLY A 360 2.50 -41.96 26.45
CA GLY A 360 1.06 -41.77 26.18
C GLY A 360 0.59 -40.34 25.85
N GLY A 361 1.46 -39.44 25.37
CA GLY A 361 1.18 -38.00 25.34
C GLY A 361 1.07 -37.33 23.96
N ALA A 362 1.09 -38.09 22.86
CA ALA A 362 0.96 -37.52 21.51
C ALA A 362 -0.51 -37.41 21.10
N ARG A 363 -0.88 -36.30 20.44
CA ARG A 363 -2.25 -36.06 19.95
C ARG A 363 -2.22 -36.00 18.42
N VAL A 364 -3.23 -36.56 17.76
CA VAL A 364 -3.40 -36.46 16.31
C VAL A 364 -4.59 -35.56 16.02
N LEU A 365 -4.37 -34.56 15.19
CA LEU A 365 -5.34 -33.54 14.82
C LEU A 365 -5.67 -33.65 13.33
N SER A 366 -6.91 -33.38 12.99
CA SER A 366 -7.38 -33.10 11.64
C SER A 366 -7.76 -31.62 11.53
N LEU A 367 -7.33 -30.96 10.46
CA LEU A 367 -7.61 -29.54 10.19
C LEU A 367 -8.83 -29.32 9.30
N GLY A 368 -9.55 -30.39 8.96
CA GLY A 368 -10.67 -30.36 8.00
C GLY A 368 -10.61 -31.54 7.04
N ASP A 369 -11.72 -31.81 6.36
CA ASP A 369 -11.82 -32.87 5.36
C ASP A 369 -11.13 -32.49 4.03
N ASP A 370 -10.98 -31.18 3.79
CA ASP A 370 -10.28 -30.54 2.67
C ASP A 370 -8.75 -30.69 2.76
N VAL A 371 -8.21 -30.93 3.96
CA VAL A 371 -6.77 -31.05 4.18
C VAL A 371 -6.32 -32.50 4.03
N ASN A 372 -5.44 -32.75 3.07
CA ASN A 372 -4.95 -34.10 2.79
C ASN A 372 -3.70 -34.45 3.61
N ALA A 373 -3.77 -34.21 4.92
CA ALA A 373 -2.76 -34.56 5.91
C ALA A 373 -3.38 -34.66 7.32
N LEU A 374 -2.78 -35.49 8.18
CA LEU A 374 -3.02 -35.44 9.62
C LEU A 374 -1.86 -34.72 10.32
N PHE A 375 -2.10 -34.17 11.50
CA PHE A 375 -1.11 -33.36 12.22
C PHE A 375 -0.86 -33.97 13.59
N VAL A 376 0.38 -34.38 13.84
CA VAL A 376 0.78 -34.95 15.13
C VAL A 376 1.33 -33.82 16.00
N LEU A 377 0.81 -33.69 17.22
CA LEU A 377 1.39 -32.86 18.27
C LEU A 377 2.20 -33.77 19.22
N PRO A 378 3.55 -33.71 19.20
CA PRO A 378 4.39 -34.48 20.09
C PRO A 378 4.15 -34.15 21.57
N ALA A 379 4.36 -35.15 22.44
CA ALA A 379 4.32 -34.95 23.89
C ALA A 379 5.41 -33.94 24.32
N GLY A 380 5.01 -32.85 24.98
CA GLY A 380 5.94 -31.79 25.40
C GLY A 380 6.39 -30.85 24.27
N ALA A 381 5.75 -30.91 23.10
CA ALA A 381 5.98 -29.93 22.06
C ALA A 381 5.48 -28.55 22.51
N ALA A 382 6.40 -27.58 22.50
CA ALA A 382 6.13 -26.21 22.86
C ALA A 382 6.85 -25.29 21.89
N VAL A 383 6.37 -24.05 21.74
CA VAL A 383 6.97 -23.06 20.85
C VAL A 383 8.43 -22.78 21.23
N ASP A 384 8.75 -22.87 22.52
CA ASP A 384 10.08 -22.67 23.09
C ASP A 384 10.93 -23.96 23.16
N ALA A 385 10.41 -25.10 22.72
CA ALA A 385 11.18 -26.34 22.67
C ALA A 385 12.41 -26.20 21.75
N PRO A 386 13.57 -26.77 22.16
CA PRO A 386 14.79 -26.72 21.37
C PRO A 386 14.56 -27.41 20.03
N MET A 387 14.96 -26.74 18.94
CA MET A 387 14.92 -27.33 17.61
C MET A 387 16.10 -28.25 17.39
N ALA A 388 15.90 -29.27 16.56
CA ALA A 388 17.01 -30.04 16.00
C ALA A 388 18.00 -29.10 15.28
N SER A 389 19.28 -29.41 15.39
CA SER A 389 20.30 -28.62 14.72
C SER A 389 20.22 -28.85 13.19
N PRO A 390 20.68 -27.89 12.36
CA PRO A 390 20.61 -28.05 10.90
C PRO A 390 21.29 -29.34 10.41
N LEU A 391 22.45 -29.68 10.97
CA LEU A 391 23.19 -30.90 10.62
C LEU A 391 22.47 -32.18 11.03
N GLU A 392 21.77 -32.18 12.17
CA GLU A 392 20.92 -33.31 12.56
C GLU A 392 19.77 -33.50 11.56
N CYS A 393 19.13 -32.42 11.13
CA CYS A 393 18.09 -32.47 10.09
C CYS A 393 18.63 -33.05 8.78
N PHE A 394 19.81 -32.61 8.34
CA PHE A 394 20.46 -33.13 7.14
C PHE A 394 20.78 -34.63 7.26
N HIS A 395 21.38 -35.07 8.36
CA HIS A 395 21.70 -36.49 8.56
C HIS A 395 20.45 -37.36 8.64
N ASN A 396 19.39 -36.91 9.31
CA ASN A 396 18.10 -37.61 9.37
C ASN A 396 17.48 -37.76 7.97
N MET A 397 17.55 -36.71 7.15
CA MET A 397 17.08 -36.76 5.76
C MET A 397 17.90 -37.75 4.92
N MET A 398 19.23 -37.71 5.01
CA MET A 398 20.12 -38.62 4.29
C MET A 398 19.94 -40.09 4.72
N GLU A 399 19.71 -40.34 6.01
CA GLU A 399 19.40 -41.66 6.53
C GLU A 399 18.06 -42.17 5.99
N HIS A 400 17.03 -41.31 5.96
CA HIS A 400 15.74 -41.67 5.38
C HIS A 400 15.85 -42.06 3.91
N TYR A 401 16.57 -41.28 3.09
CA TYR A 401 16.80 -41.64 1.69
C TYR A 401 17.54 -42.98 1.55
N ARG A 402 18.51 -43.25 2.42
CA ARG A 402 19.23 -44.53 2.43
C ARG A 402 18.31 -45.71 2.74
N ILE A 403 17.39 -45.55 3.70
CA ILE A 403 16.39 -46.57 4.06
C ILE A 403 15.46 -46.85 2.88
N LEU A 404 15.03 -45.81 2.14
CA LEU A 404 14.22 -45.94 0.94
C LEU A 404 14.99 -46.49 -0.28
N GLY A 405 16.30 -46.75 -0.15
CA GLY A 405 17.14 -47.19 -1.26
C GLY A 405 17.47 -46.09 -2.28
N MET A 406 17.12 -44.84 -1.98
CA MET A 406 17.46 -43.67 -2.79
C MET A 406 18.89 -43.22 -2.49
N ARG A 407 19.66 -42.88 -3.54
CA ARG A 407 21.03 -42.37 -3.41
C ARG A 407 21.14 -41.01 -4.07
N ILE A 408 21.37 -39.98 -3.25
CA ILE A 408 21.70 -38.64 -3.73
C ILE A 408 23.11 -38.65 -4.32
N ASN A 409 23.33 -37.83 -5.35
CA ASN A 409 24.67 -37.61 -5.90
C ASN A 409 25.60 -37.09 -4.77
N PRO A 410 26.72 -37.75 -4.45
CA PRO A 410 27.63 -37.31 -3.40
C PRO A 410 28.08 -35.86 -3.50
N SER A 411 28.30 -35.34 -4.72
CA SER A 411 28.66 -33.93 -4.90
C SER A 411 27.53 -32.98 -4.46
N TYR A 412 26.28 -33.33 -4.77
CA TYR A 412 25.10 -32.60 -4.31
C TYR A 412 24.94 -32.68 -2.78
N ALA A 413 25.10 -33.89 -2.22
CA ALA A 413 25.03 -34.09 -0.78
C ALA A 413 26.08 -33.25 -0.03
N THR A 414 27.33 -33.21 -0.51
CA THR A 414 28.39 -32.38 0.08
C THR A 414 28.10 -30.89 -0.04
N ARG A 415 27.56 -30.41 -1.16
CA ARG A 415 27.14 -29.01 -1.30
C ARG A 415 26.05 -28.64 -0.29
N VAL A 416 25.02 -29.47 -0.14
CA VAL A 416 23.94 -29.24 0.83
C VAL A 416 24.48 -29.30 2.26
N GLU A 417 25.34 -30.26 2.58
CA GLU A 417 26.00 -30.37 3.88
C GLU A 417 26.79 -29.11 4.23
N ASN A 418 27.59 -28.58 3.29
CA ASN A 418 28.33 -27.33 3.47
C ASN A 418 27.40 -26.13 3.76
N GLN A 419 26.27 -26.03 3.05
CA GLN A 419 25.28 -24.96 3.28
C GLN A 419 24.64 -25.09 4.68
N VAL A 420 24.33 -26.32 5.09
CA VAL A 420 23.76 -26.63 6.40
C VAL A 420 24.77 -26.36 7.53
N GLU A 421 26.06 -26.65 7.31
CA GLU A 421 27.16 -26.32 8.21
C GLU A 421 27.23 -24.80 8.46
N LEU A 422 27.06 -23.96 7.43
CA LEU A 422 27.02 -22.50 7.59
C LEU A 422 25.86 -22.03 8.47
N ILE A 423 24.69 -22.61 8.29
CA ILE A 423 23.51 -22.30 9.11
C ILE A 423 23.74 -22.76 10.56
N HIS A 424 24.37 -23.93 10.76
CA HIS A 424 24.70 -24.44 12.08
C HIS A 424 25.63 -23.49 12.86
N GLN A 425 26.55 -22.81 12.18
CA GLN A 425 27.44 -21.82 12.80
C GLN A 425 26.74 -20.55 13.34
N ARG A 426 25.43 -20.36 13.08
CA ARG A 426 24.64 -19.30 13.72
C ARG A 426 24.46 -19.51 15.22
N GLY A 427 24.61 -20.75 15.69
CA GLY A 427 24.45 -21.13 17.09
C GLY A 427 23.03 -21.61 17.44
N PRO A 428 22.61 -21.54 18.72
CA PRO A 428 21.38 -22.20 19.18
C PRO A 428 20.10 -21.62 18.57
N ASN A 429 20.06 -20.31 18.33
CA ASN A 429 18.91 -19.62 17.73
C ASN A 429 19.10 -19.44 16.22
N TRP A 430 19.48 -20.52 15.52
CA TRP A 430 19.84 -20.46 14.10
C TRP A 430 18.68 -20.11 13.17
N LEU A 431 17.43 -20.40 13.60
CA LEU A 431 16.21 -20.12 12.85
C LEU A 431 15.25 -19.22 13.61
N LYS A 432 14.74 -19.66 14.77
CA LYS A 432 13.72 -18.94 15.55
C LYS A 432 14.27 -18.40 16.87
N LEU A 433 13.66 -17.32 17.35
CA LEU A 433 13.87 -16.77 18.68
C LEU A 433 13.05 -17.51 19.74
N LYS A 434 13.31 -17.22 21.01
CA LYS A 434 12.49 -17.75 22.12
C LYS A 434 11.05 -17.25 21.99
N ASN A 435 10.08 -18.16 22.15
CA ASN A 435 8.64 -17.89 22.00
C ASN A 435 8.20 -17.45 20.58
N GLU A 436 9.02 -17.70 19.56
CA GLU A 436 8.69 -17.45 18.16
C GLU A 436 8.37 -18.80 17.48
N THR A 437 7.35 -18.87 16.64
CA THR A 437 7.11 -20.04 15.78
C THR A 437 8.02 -20.00 14.55
N VAL A 438 8.20 -21.14 13.85
CA VAL A 438 9.00 -21.14 12.62
C VAL A 438 8.35 -20.32 11.51
N LEU A 439 7.03 -20.30 11.43
CA LEU A 439 6.28 -19.45 10.51
C LEU A 439 6.52 -17.95 10.78
N GLU A 440 6.52 -17.52 12.05
CA GLU A 440 6.82 -16.13 12.41
C GLU A 440 8.27 -15.77 12.08
N SER A 441 9.22 -16.67 12.33
CA SER A 441 10.61 -16.47 11.92
C SER A 441 10.74 -16.35 10.39
N TYR A 442 10.00 -17.16 9.64
CA TYR A 442 9.96 -17.07 8.18
C TYR A 442 9.44 -15.70 7.73
N LEU A 443 8.29 -15.24 8.23
CA LEU A 443 7.73 -13.92 7.89
C LEU A 443 8.62 -12.75 8.33
N ARG A 444 9.33 -12.88 9.45
CA ARG A 444 10.31 -11.89 9.92
C ARG A 444 11.49 -11.77 8.98
N ARG A 445 11.97 -12.89 8.43
CA ARG A 445 13.14 -12.96 7.53
C ARG A 445 12.74 -12.80 6.06
N MET A 446 11.45 -12.92 5.74
CA MET A 446 10.93 -12.66 4.41
C MET A 446 11.10 -11.19 4.06
N ARG A 447 11.62 -10.94 2.86
CA ARG A 447 11.89 -9.62 2.34
C ARG A 447 10.58 -8.80 2.22
N ARG A 448 10.66 -7.49 2.44
CA ARG A 448 9.48 -6.60 2.40
C ARG A 448 8.98 -6.32 0.99
N ASP A 449 9.91 -6.23 0.04
CA ASP A 449 9.68 -6.08 -1.40
C ASP A 449 9.50 -7.43 -2.12
N ASP A 450 9.30 -8.53 -1.39
CA ASP A 450 8.98 -9.80 -2.03
C ASP A 450 7.54 -9.79 -2.56
N PRO A 451 7.31 -10.13 -3.84
CA PRO A 451 5.96 -10.10 -4.43
C PRO A 451 4.99 -11.09 -3.78
N LEU A 452 5.48 -12.21 -3.22
CA LEU A 452 4.64 -13.25 -2.62
C LEU A 452 4.33 -12.99 -1.14
N ARG A 453 4.82 -11.89 -0.57
CA ARG A 453 4.70 -11.63 0.88
C ARG A 453 3.24 -11.63 1.35
N ALA A 454 2.35 -11.00 0.59
CA ALA A 454 0.92 -10.96 0.91
C ALA A 454 0.32 -12.38 0.97
N ASP A 455 0.66 -13.23 -0.01
CA ASP A 455 0.17 -14.61 -0.07
C ASP A 455 0.64 -15.44 1.14
N PHE A 456 1.88 -15.22 1.62
CA PHE A 456 2.37 -15.89 2.83
C PHE A 456 1.73 -15.35 4.12
N GLU A 457 1.43 -14.06 4.18
CA GLU A 457 0.71 -13.46 5.32
C GLU A 457 -0.73 -13.99 5.38
N ASP A 458 -1.41 -14.12 4.23
CA ASP A 458 -2.73 -14.73 4.10
C ASP A 458 -2.70 -16.23 4.46
N TYR A 459 -1.74 -16.98 3.95
CA TYR A 459 -1.52 -18.38 4.33
C TYR A 459 -1.32 -18.53 5.85
N ALA A 460 -0.49 -17.66 6.44
CA ALA A 460 -0.22 -17.70 7.87
C ALA A 460 -1.47 -17.40 8.71
N GLN A 461 -2.34 -16.50 8.24
CA GLN A 461 -3.63 -16.25 8.87
C GLN A 461 -4.53 -17.49 8.79
N GLN A 462 -4.72 -18.05 7.60
CA GLN A 462 -5.57 -19.23 7.40
C GLN A 462 -5.08 -20.43 8.21
N LEU A 463 -3.77 -20.67 8.24
CA LEU A 463 -3.17 -21.75 9.02
C LEU A 463 -3.46 -21.58 10.52
N ARG A 464 -3.34 -20.36 11.07
CA ARG A 464 -3.66 -20.08 12.48
C ARG A 464 -5.13 -20.35 12.80
N GLU A 465 -6.03 -19.94 11.92
CA GLU A 465 -7.48 -20.19 12.07
C GLU A 465 -7.81 -21.68 12.00
N ARG A 466 -7.20 -22.42 11.06
CA ARG A 466 -7.35 -23.87 10.92
C ARG A 466 -6.81 -24.63 12.14
N ILE A 467 -5.63 -24.26 12.64
CA ILE A 467 -5.05 -24.87 13.85
C ILE A 467 -5.96 -24.61 15.07
N ALA A 468 -6.53 -23.41 15.20
CA ALA A 468 -7.45 -23.08 16.29
C ALA A 468 -8.76 -23.90 16.23
N GLY A 469 -9.22 -24.22 15.02
CA GLY A 469 -10.40 -25.05 14.77
C GLY A 469 -10.14 -26.56 14.66
N ALA A 470 -8.91 -27.01 14.90
CA ALA A 470 -8.49 -28.39 14.68
C ALA A 470 -9.28 -29.40 15.55
N LYS A 471 -9.71 -30.51 14.95
CA LYS A 471 -10.39 -31.59 15.63
C LYS A 471 -9.38 -32.67 16.04
N GLU A 472 -9.37 -33.03 17.32
CA GLU A 472 -8.60 -34.16 17.80
C GLU A 472 -9.26 -35.49 17.43
N LEU A 473 -8.46 -36.42 16.89
CA LEU A 473 -8.89 -37.77 16.54
C LEU A 473 -8.55 -38.74 17.68
N PRO A 474 -9.48 -39.63 18.08
CA PRO A 474 -9.20 -40.65 19.07
C PRO A 474 -8.22 -41.70 18.51
N PRO A 475 -7.36 -42.32 19.35
CA PRO A 475 -6.35 -43.29 18.91
C PRO A 475 -6.87 -44.46 18.08
N GLU A 476 -8.11 -44.89 18.33
CA GLU A 476 -8.78 -45.97 17.61
C GLU A 476 -9.04 -45.64 16.13
N GLU A 477 -9.14 -44.35 15.80
CA GLU A 477 -9.43 -43.87 14.45
C GLU A 477 -8.17 -43.57 13.63
N TRP A 478 -6.99 -43.50 14.28
CA TRP A 478 -5.75 -43.05 13.63
C TRP A 478 -5.39 -43.89 12.40
N GLU A 479 -5.40 -45.21 12.52
CA GLU A 479 -5.04 -46.14 11.43
C GLU A 479 -6.00 -46.06 10.24
N ARG A 480 -7.30 -45.84 10.49
CA ARG A 480 -8.29 -45.67 9.41
C ARG A 480 -8.13 -44.32 8.73
N ALA A 481 -7.96 -43.26 9.51
CA ALA A 481 -7.83 -41.90 8.99
C ALA A 481 -6.56 -41.74 8.14
N ILE A 482 -5.41 -42.23 8.62
CA ILE A 482 -4.15 -42.13 7.88
C ILE A 482 -4.17 -42.97 6.59
N ALA A 483 -4.88 -44.10 6.57
CA ALA A 483 -5.04 -44.91 5.37
C ALA A 483 -5.76 -44.17 4.25
N SER A 484 -6.84 -43.45 4.59
CA SER A 484 -7.60 -42.65 3.64
C SER A 484 -6.82 -41.43 3.16
N VAL A 485 -6.01 -40.82 4.02
CA VAL A 485 -5.09 -39.74 3.62
C VAL A 485 -4.00 -40.26 2.69
N GLU A 486 -3.42 -41.43 2.97
CA GLU A 486 -2.36 -42.03 2.16
C GLU A 486 -2.84 -42.37 0.74
N GLU A 487 -4.07 -42.86 0.60
CA GLU A 487 -4.70 -43.11 -0.70
C GLU A 487 -4.89 -41.82 -1.51
N ARG A 488 -5.52 -40.80 -0.90
CA ARG A 488 -5.71 -39.49 -1.54
C ARG A 488 -4.38 -38.82 -1.90
N ALA A 489 -3.39 -38.88 -1.01
CA ALA A 489 -2.07 -38.29 -1.25
C ALA A 489 -1.32 -38.98 -2.40
N MET A 490 -1.53 -40.28 -2.59
CA MET A 490 -0.99 -41.01 -3.74
C MET A 490 -1.67 -40.56 -5.06
N GLU A 491 -2.98 -40.33 -5.04
CA GLU A 491 -3.73 -39.80 -6.19
C GLU A 491 -3.27 -38.39 -6.55
N ASP A 492 -3.14 -37.49 -5.57
CA ASP A 492 -2.65 -36.13 -5.76
C ASP A 492 -1.21 -36.12 -6.31
N ALA A 493 -0.33 -36.97 -5.78
CA ALA A 493 1.05 -37.08 -6.28
C ALA A 493 1.11 -37.56 -7.74
N LEU A 494 0.22 -38.48 -8.14
CA LEU A 494 0.08 -38.91 -9.53
C LEU A 494 -0.45 -37.79 -10.43
N ALA A 495 -1.41 -37.00 -9.95
CA ALA A 495 -1.97 -35.86 -10.66
C ALA A 495 -0.91 -34.75 -10.87
N VAL A 496 -0.17 -34.38 -9.82
CA VAL A 496 0.93 -33.39 -9.90
C VAL A 496 2.00 -33.84 -10.89
N ARG A 497 2.41 -35.12 -10.84
CA ARG A 497 3.41 -35.66 -11.77
C ARG A 497 2.95 -35.64 -13.22
N LYS A 498 1.65 -35.86 -13.49
CA LYS A 498 1.08 -35.72 -14.84
C LYS A 498 1.17 -34.26 -15.32
N MET A 499 0.81 -33.31 -14.46
CA MET A 499 0.88 -31.87 -14.75
C MET A 499 2.30 -31.38 -15.02
N GLU A 500 3.27 -31.79 -14.21
CA GLU A 500 4.69 -31.51 -14.43
C GLU A 500 5.20 -32.04 -15.76
N GLY A 501 4.80 -33.27 -16.11
CA GLY A 501 5.14 -33.91 -17.37
C GLY A 501 4.72 -33.08 -18.59
N ALA A 502 3.66 -32.28 -18.49
CA ALA A 502 3.18 -31.39 -19.54
C ALA A 502 3.83 -30.00 -19.57
N LYS A 503 4.44 -29.53 -18.49
CA LYS A 503 5.15 -28.23 -18.46
C LYS A 503 6.46 -28.22 -19.25
N HIS A 504 7.03 -29.39 -19.58
CA HIS A 504 8.16 -29.46 -20.50
C HIS A 504 7.70 -29.25 -21.94
N ASP A 505 8.26 -28.26 -22.65
CA ASP A 505 7.94 -27.90 -24.05
C ASP A 505 7.83 -29.08 -25.04
N LYS A 506 8.56 -30.17 -24.80
CA LYS A 506 8.54 -31.39 -25.65
C LYS A 506 7.35 -32.32 -25.37
N ASN A 507 6.61 -32.10 -24.29
CA ASN A 507 5.48 -32.91 -23.82
C ASN A 507 4.20 -32.08 -23.57
N ALA A 508 4.20 -30.77 -23.82
CA ALA A 508 3.01 -29.92 -23.70
C ALA A 508 1.81 -30.39 -24.55
N HIS A 509 2.07 -31.16 -25.61
CA HIS A 509 1.04 -31.79 -26.45
C HIS A 509 0.41 -33.06 -25.84
N LYS A 510 0.91 -33.55 -24.69
CA LYS A 510 0.46 -34.81 -24.07
C LYS A 510 -0.56 -34.64 -22.95
N LEU A 511 -0.76 -33.46 -22.38
CA LEU A 511 -1.97 -33.24 -21.61
C LEU A 511 -3.07 -32.84 -22.59
N ALA A 512 -3.91 -33.80 -22.94
CA ALA A 512 -5.09 -33.50 -23.73
C ALA A 512 -5.99 -32.55 -22.92
N GLU A 513 -6.70 -31.65 -23.61
CA GLU A 513 -7.69 -30.76 -22.99
C GLU A 513 -8.70 -31.55 -22.13
N MET A 514 -8.97 -32.81 -22.49
CA MET A 514 -9.78 -33.76 -21.72
C MET A 514 -9.13 -34.20 -20.39
N ASP A 515 -7.81 -34.40 -20.33
CA ASP A 515 -7.12 -34.78 -19.09
C ASP A 515 -7.02 -33.59 -18.12
N LEU A 516 -6.86 -32.37 -18.63
CA LEU A 516 -6.95 -31.14 -17.83
C LEU A 516 -8.36 -30.92 -17.29
N GLN A 517 -9.38 -31.12 -18.12
CA GLN A 517 -10.76 -30.95 -17.70
C GLN A 517 -11.12 -31.99 -16.62
N GLN A 518 -10.67 -33.23 -16.76
CA GLN A 518 -10.87 -34.25 -15.75
C GLN A 518 -10.20 -33.89 -14.42
N LEU A 519 -8.97 -33.35 -14.43
CA LEU A 519 -8.30 -32.90 -13.21
C LEU A 519 -8.98 -31.70 -12.53
N ILE A 520 -9.61 -30.82 -13.31
CA ILE A 520 -10.41 -29.69 -12.80
C ILE A 520 -11.73 -30.22 -12.21
N ASP A 521 -12.41 -31.11 -12.93
CA ASP A 521 -13.71 -31.69 -12.54
C ASP A 521 -13.58 -32.56 -11.27
N ASP A 522 -12.47 -33.30 -11.15
CA ASP A 522 -12.13 -34.14 -9.99
C ASP A 522 -11.64 -33.30 -8.79
N GLY A 523 -11.47 -31.98 -8.96
CA GLY A 523 -11.09 -31.04 -7.89
C GLY A 523 -9.60 -31.05 -7.51
N HIS A 524 -8.75 -31.73 -8.28
CA HIS A 524 -7.30 -31.77 -8.05
C HIS A 524 -6.58 -30.48 -8.50
N LEU A 525 -7.24 -29.65 -9.33
CA LEU A 525 -6.70 -28.37 -9.81
C LEU A 525 -7.69 -27.23 -9.56
N LEU A 526 -7.21 -26.18 -8.90
CA LEU A 526 -7.93 -24.92 -8.74
C LEU A 526 -7.13 -23.83 -9.46
N VAL A 527 -7.62 -23.40 -10.62
CA VAL A 527 -6.96 -22.36 -11.41
C VAL A 527 -7.68 -21.05 -11.17
N VAL A 528 -6.95 -20.03 -10.74
CA VAL A 528 -7.50 -18.70 -10.48
C VAL A 528 -6.89 -17.72 -11.47
N ASP A 529 -7.72 -16.93 -12.14
CA ASP A 529 -7.24 -15.85 -12.99
C ASP A 529 -6.62 -14.76 -12.09
N PRO A 530 -5.32 -14.45 -12.23
CA PRO A 530 -4.64 -13.48 -11.38
C PRO A 530 -5.18 -12.04 -11.53
N ALA A 531 -5.85 -11.71 -12.63
CA ALA A 531 -6.42 -10.38 -12.84
C ALA A 531 -7.79 -10.20 -12.16
N THR A 532 -8.57 -11.27 -12.04
CA THR A 532 -9.97 -11.20 -11.59
C THR A 532 -10.22 -11.94 -10.27
N GLY A 533 -9.31 -12.81 -9.83
CA GLY A 533 -9.48 -13.66 -8.65
C GLY A 533 -10.56 -14.74 -8.83
N ALA A 534 -11.08 -14.93 -10.05
CA ALA A 534 -12.12 -15.90 -10.34
C ALA A 534 -11.54 -17.27 -10.66
N THR A 535 -12.21 -18.34 -10.20
CA THR A 535 -11.86 -19.72 -10.53
C THR A 535 -12.19 -20.00 -12.01
N VAL A 536 -11.16 -20.34 -12.78
CA VAL A 536 -11.27 -20.75 -14.18
C VAL A 536 -11.64 -22.23 -14.23
N THR A 537 -12.82 -22.55 -14.78
CA THR A 537 -13.34 -23.92 -14.85
C THR A 537 -13.14 -24.58 -16.22
N ASN A 538 -12.59 -23.85 -17.19
CA ASN A 538 -12.43 -24.32 -18.57
C ASN A 538 -10.97 -24.71 -18.86
N ALA A 539 -10.74 -26.01 -19.15
CA ALA A 539 -9.42 -26.55 -19.48
C ALA A 539 -8.72 -25.85 -20.65
N GLY A 540 -9.46 -25.33 -21.64
CA GLY A 540 -8.90 -24.62 -22.80
C GLY A 540 -8.28 -23.27 -22.43
N GLU A 541 -8.87 -22.56 -21.46
CA GLU A 541 -8.34 -21.29 -20.94
C GLU A 541 -7.11 -21.52 -20.04
N VAL A 542 -7.15 -22.58 -19.23
CA VAL A 542 -6.00 -23.03 -18.41
C VAL A 542 -4.82 -23.45 -19.28
N ALA A 543 -5.07 -24.22 -20.35
CA ALA A 543 -4.04 -24.65 -21.29
C ALA A 543 -3.43 -23.50 -22.10
N ALA A 544 -4.18 -22.40 -22.30
CA ALA A 544 -3.67 -21.19 -22.95
C ALA A 544 -2.79 -20.35 -22.00
N ALA A 545 -3.08 -20.33 -20.70
CA ALA A 545 -2.28 -19.63 -19.68
C ALA A 545 -1.01 -20.39 -19.26
N LEU A 546 -0.96 -21.71 -19.47
CA LEU A 546 0.22 -22.56 -19.21
C LEU A 546 1.27 -22.53 -20.35
N LYS A 547 0.92 -22.00 -21.52
CA LYS A 547 1.84 -21.76 -22.65
C LYS A 547 2.42 -20.36 -22.56
#